data_AF-A0A3R7BTI8-F1
#
_entry.id   AF-A0A3R7BTI8-F1
#
_cell.length_a   1.000
_cell.length_b   1.000
_cell.length_c   1.000
_cell.angle_alpha   90.00
_cell.angle_beta   90.00
_cell.angle_gamma   90.00
#
_symmetry.space_group_name_H-M   'P 1'
#
loop_
_entity.id
_entity.type
_entity.pdbx_description
1 polymer ?
#
loop_
_entity_poly.entity_id
_entity_poly.type
_entity_poly.pdbx_seq_one_letter_code
_entity_poly.pdbx_strand_id
1 'polypeptide(L)'
;MAGRFLSLFKPVARFVPEIKAPERRVRFNEKLFWTALILVIYFIMCQVPLYGVSPQPLGELAALRIIFASHRGSLMELGIGPIVTAGLILQLLVGANMIECDMSNPEDRGLFTTASKIFSIIFTGV
;
A
#
# COMPACT_ATOMS: atom_id res chain seq x y z
N MET A 1 -14.79 -0.53 21.01
CA MET A 1 -14.13 -1.85 20.90
C MET A 1 -13.96 -2.09 19.43
N ALA A 2 -12.73 -2.26 18.92
CA ALA A 2 -12.52 -2.64 17.52
C ALA A 2 -13.46 -3.79 17.16
N GLY A 3 -14.19 -3.68 16.05
CA GLY A 3 -15.10 -4.73 15.62
C GLY A 3 -14.38 -6.09 15.61
N ARG A 4 -15.11 -7.16 15.98
CA ARG A 4 -14.60 -8.54 16.12
C ARG A 4 -13.69 -8.97 14.96
N PHE A 5 -13.94 -8.45 13.77
CA PHE A 5 -13.14 -8.65 12.56
C PHE A 5 -11.70 -8.08 12.63
N LEU A 6 -11.51 -6.82 13.06
CA LEU A 6 -10.18 -6.20 13.13
C LEU A 6 -9.30 -6.85 14.20
N SER A 7 -9.93 -7.36 15.26
CA SER A 7 -9.24 -8.06 16.34
C SER A 7 -8.54 -9.35 15.88
N LEU A 8 -9.00 -9.96 14.78
CA LEU A 8 -8.38 -11.16 14.18
C LEU A 8 -6.97 -10.88 13.62
N PHE A 9 -6.68 -9.62 13.29
CA PHE A 9 -5.37 -9.23 12.76
C PHE A 9 -4.35 -8.90 13.86
N LYS A 10 -4.76 -8.79 15.14
CA LYS A 10 -3.85 -8.57 16.28
C LYS A 10 -2.66 -9.56 16.36
N PRO A 11 -2.83 -10.88 16.22
CA PRO A 11 -1.70 -11.81 16.26
C PRO A 11 -0.74 -11.63 15.07
N VAL A 12 -1.27 -11.30 13.89
CA VAL A 12 -0.48 -11.11 12.67
C VAL A 12 0.22 -9.74 12.66
N ALA A 13 -0.35 -8.75 13.34
CA ALA A 13 0.21 -7.40 13.46
C ALA A 13 1.67 -7.38 13.94
N ARG A 14 2.07 -8.36 14.77
CA ARG A 14 3.45 -8.47 15.26
C ARG A 14 4.47 -8.85 14.19
N PHE A 15 4.02 -9.45 13.08
CA PHE A 15 4.88 -9.91 11.99
C PHE A 15 4.90 -8.92 10.81
N VAL A 16 3.94 -8.00 10.76
CA VAL A 16 3.88 -7.00 9.68
C VAL A 16 4.82 -5.85 10.02
N PRO A 17 5.80 -5.52 9.15
CA PRO A 17 6.69 -4.41 9.40
C PRO A 17 5.92 -3.08 9.46
N GLU A 18 6.15 -2.32 10.53
CA GLU A 18 5.59 -1.00 10.72
C GLU A 18 6.69 0.05 10.86
N ILE A 19 6.52 1.15 10.14
CA ILE A 19 7.43 2.28 10.16
C ILE A 19 6.89 3.27 11.17
N LYS A 20 7.63 3.48 12.27
CA LYS A 20 7.25 4.46 13.30
C LYS A 20 7.36 5.88 12.75
N ALA A 21 6.41 6.73 13.11
CA ALA A 21 6.49 8.16 12.81
C ALA A 21 7.73 8.78 13.49
N PRO A 22 8.40 9.77 12.86
CA PRO A 22 9.57 10.40 13.44
C PRO A 22 9.22 11.12 14.75
N GLU A 23 10.01 10.87 15.80
CA GLU A 23 9.82 11.47 17.15
C GLU A 23 10.17 12.97 17.17
N ARG A 24 10.99 13.41 16.21
CA ARG A 24 11.42 14.80 16.06
C ARG A 24 10.68 15.48 14.91
N ARG A 25 10.56 16.81 14.98
CA ARG A 25 10.12 17.61 13.84
C ARG A 25 11.17 17.55 12.73
N VAL A 26 10.80 16.95 11.60
CA VAL A 26 11.66 16.83 10.40
C VAL A 26 11.67 18.17 9.66
N ARG A 27 12.86 18.70 9.36
CA ARG A 27 13.05 19.95 8.62
C ARG A 27 12.57 19.80 7.16
N PHE A 28 12.18 20.90 6.52
CA PHE A 28 11.70 20.88 5.13
C PHE A 28 12.72 20.26 4.16
N ASN A 29 13.98 20.68 4.24
CA ASN A 29 15.04 20.16 3.36
C ASN A 29 15.26 18.65 3.52
N GLU A 30 15.10 18.14 4.74
CA GLU A 30 15.21 16.71 5.01
C GLU A 30 14.02 15.93 4.41
N LYS A 31 12.79 16.46 4.52
CA LYS A 31 11.63 15.88 3.83
C LYS A 31 11.83 15.84 2.32
N LEU A 32 12.30 16.94 1.74
CA LEU A 32 12.54 17.04 0.30
C LEU A 32 13.60 16.03 -0.16
N PHE A 33 14.68 15.86 0.61
CA PHE A 33 15.71 14.86 0.35
C PHE A 33 15.14 13.44 0.34
N TRP A 34 14.36 13.06 1.37
CA TRP A 34 13.75 11.73 1.43
C TRP A 34 12.74 11.49 0.29
N THR A 35 11.94 12.50 -0.07
CA THR A 35 11.01 12.40 -1.20
C THR A 35 11.77 12.21 -2.52
N ALA A 36 12.82 13.00 -2.76
CA ALA A 36 13.63 12.87 -3.98
C ALA A 36 14.33 11.49 -4.05
N LEU A 37 14.84 11.00 -2.92
CA LEU A 37 15.48 9.69 -2.84
C LEU A 37 14.52 8.56 -3.23
N ILE A 38 13.31 8.55 -2.65
CA ILE A 38 12.28 7.55 -2.97
C ILE A 38 11.85 7.64 -4.44
N LEU A 39 11.74 8.85 -4.98
CA LEU A 39 11.40 9.06 -6.39
C LEU A 39 12.47 8.48 -7.33
N VAL A 40 13.75 8.66 -7.01
CA VAL A 40 14.85 8.06 -7.78
C VAL A 40 14.78 6.54 -7.74
N ILE A 41 14.55 5.95 -6.56
CA ILE A 41 14.40 4.49 -6.41
C ILE A 41 13.22 3.99 -7.26
N TYR A 42 12.09 4.69 -7.23
CA TYR A 42 10.93 4.36 -8.06
C TYR A 42 11.28 4.36 -9.56
N PHE A 43 11.96 5.39 -10.06
CA PHE A 43 12.37 5.43 -11.48
C PHE A 43 13.33 4.31 -11.85
N ILE A 44 14.27 3.96 -10.96
CA ILE A 44 15.14 2.80 -11.18
C ILE A 44 14.30 1.53 -11.31
N MET A 45 13.35 1.30 -10.40
CA MET A 45 12.49 0.11 -10.41
C MET A 45 11.62 0.00 -11.68
N CYS A 46 11.16 1.12 -12.25
CA CYS A 46 10.45 1.14 -13.54
C CYS A 46 11.31 0.68 -14.73
N GLN A 47 12.63 0.84 -14.65
CA GLN A 47 13.56 0.45 -15.72
C GLN A 47 14.09 -0.97 -15.57
N VAL A 48 13.96 -1.59 -14.37
CA VAL A 48 14.43 -2.95 -14.13
C VAL A 48 13.38 -3.95 -14.62
N PRO A 49 13.67 -4.75 -15.67
CA PRO A 49 12.70 -5.68 -16.22
C PRO A 49 12.49 -6.90 -15.31
N LEU A 50 11.28 -7.46 -15.34
CA LEU A 50 10.98 -8.71 -14.68
C LEU A 50 11.59 -9.88 -15.44
N TYR A 51 12.24 -10.78 -14.71
CA TYR A 51 12.82 -11.99 -15.29
C TYR A 51 11.71 -12.90 -15.84
N GLY A 52 11.89 -13.38 -17.08
CA GLY A 52 10.95 -14.29 -17.73
C GLY A 52 9.69 -13.64 -18.33
N VAL A 53 9.58 -12.30 -18.29
CA VAL A 53 8.46 -11.56 -18.89
C VAL A 53 8.94 -10.83 -20.14
N SER A 54 8.36 -11.13 -21.30
CA SER A 54 8.63 -10.38 -22.53
C SER A 54 7.95 -9.01 -22.47
N PRO A 55 8.64 -7.88 -22.72
CA PRO A 55 8.00 -6.58 -22.83
C PRO A 55 7.05 -6.58 -24.03
N GLN A 56 5.76 -6.54 -23.75
CA GLN A 56 4.68 -6.50 -24.74
C GLN A 56 4.07 -5.09 -24.80
N PRO A 57 3.50 -4.68 -25.94
CA PRO A 57 2.86 -3.37 -26.06
C PRO A 57 1.78 -3.16 -25.00
N LEU A 58 1.62 -1.90 -24.57
CA LEU A 58 0.54 -1.48 -23.67
C LEU A 58 -0.82 -1.81 -24.30
N GLY A 59 -1.45 -2.91 -23.85
CA GLY A 59 -2.81 -3.28 -24.23
C GLY A 59 -3.89 -2.43 -23.56
N GLU A 60 -5.15 -2.85 -23.68
CA GLU A 60 -6.41 -2.17 -23.28
C GLU A 60 -6.47 -1.57 -21.85
N LEU A 61 -5.51 -1.87 -20.98
CA LEU A 61 -5.46 -1.42 -19.58
C LEU A 61 -4.60 -0.17 -19.35
N ALA A 62 -4.25 0.58 -20.40
CA ALA A 62 -3.38 1.77 -20.29
C ALA A 62 -3.89 2.81 -19.27
N ALA A 63 -5.21 3.05 -19.20
CA ALA A 63 -5.80 3.98 -18.25
C ALA A 63 -5.60 3.55 -16.79
N LEU A 64 -5.76 2.25 -16.48
CA LEU A 64 -5.55 1.73 -15.13
C LEU A 64 -4.09 1.84 -14.70
N ARG A 65 -3.15 1.67 -15.63
CA ARG A 65 -1.71 1.80 -15.36
C ARG A 65 -1.31 3.21 -14.95
N ILE A 66 -1.97 4.23 -15.51
CA ILE A 66 -1.77 5.63 -15.09
C ILE A 66 -2.24 5.83 -13.65
N ILE A 67 -3.43 5.32 -13.29
CA ILE A 67 -3.98 5.46 -11.94
C ILE A 67 -3.10 4.74 -10.90
N PHE A 68 -2.64 3.54 -11.22
CA PHE A 68 -1.81 2.74 -10.32
C PHE A 68 -0.33 3.06 -10.39
N ALA A 69 0.09 4.05 -11.18
CA ALA A 69 1.50 4.38 -11.39
C ALA A 69 2.33 3.11 -11.69
N SER A 70 1.85 2.28 -12.62
CA SER A 70 2.41 0.98 -12.92
C SER A 70 3.08 0.93 -14.29
N HIS A 71 4.13 0.11 -14.42
CA HIS A 71 4.96 0.03 -15.61
C HIS A 71 5.15 -1.42 -16.06
N ARG A 72 4.60 -1.78 -17.22
CA ARG A 72 4.57 -3.17 -17.72
C ARG A 72 5.98 -3.72 -17.94
N GLY A 73 6.18 -4.98 -17.59
CA GLY A 73 7.42 -5.71 -17.74
C GLY A 73 8.51 -5.31 -16.76
N SER A 74 8.22 -4.49 -15.74
CA SER A 74 9.20 -4.00 -14.76
C SER A 74 8.84 -4.40 -13.33
N LEU A 75 9.73 -4.14 -12.37
CA LEU A 75 9.43 -4.31 -10.95
C LEU A 75 8.17 -3.53 -10.50
N MET A 76 7.77 -2.50 -11.25
CA MET A 76 6.56 -1.70 -11.02
C MET A 76 5.33 -2.20 -11.81
N GLU A 77 5.26 -3.46 -12.23
CA GLU A 77 4.13 -4.01 -13.02
C GLU A 77 2.75 -3.67 -12.44
N LEU A 78 2.58 -3.87 -11.14
CA LEU A 78 1.34 -3.61 -10.40
C LEU A 78 1.28 -2.20 -9.78
N GLY A 79 2.42 -1.50 -9.70
CA GLY A 79 2.52 -0.17 -9.09
C GLY A 79 1.95 -0.13 -7.67
N ILE A 80 1.13 0.87 -7.39
CA ILE A 80 0.43 1.02 -6.09
C ILE A 80 -0.92 0.27 -6.05
N GLY A 81 -1.28 -0.47 -7.09
CA GLY A 81 -2.60 -1.11 -7.23
C GLY A 81 -3.03 -1.95 -6.02
N PRO A 82 -2.21 -2.91 -5.55
CA PRO A 82 -2.55 -3.72 -4.38
C PRO A 82 -2.79 -2.89 -3.11
N ILE A 83 -2.08 -1.76 -2.95
CA ILE A 83 -2.22 -0.88 -1.79
C ILE A 83 -3.53 -0.11 -1.85
N VAL A 84 -3.82 0.49 -3.00
CA VAL A 84 -5.05 1.26 -3.22
C VAL A 84 -6.28 0.36 -3.12
N THR A 85 -6.26 -0.81 -3.77
CA THR A 85 -7.38 -1.76 -3.74
C THR A 85 -7.69 -2.26 -2.33
N ALA A 86 -6.66 -2.64 -1.55
CA ALA A 86 -6.83 -3.04 -0.16
C ALA A 86 -7.45 -1.94 0.70
N GLY A 87 -6.95 -0.71 0.57
CA GLY A 87 -7.48 0.45 1.28
C GLY A 87 -8.94 0.72 0.90
N LEU A 88 -9.26 0.74 -0.39
CA LEU A 88 -10.62 1.01 -0.88
C LEU A 88 -11.63 -0.03 -0.40
N ILE A 89 -11.29 -1.33 -0.45
CA ILE A 89 -12.18 -2.40 0.03
C ILE A 89 -12.47 -2.21 1.52
N LEU A 90 -11.43 -2.01 2.34
CA LEU A 90 -11.63 -1.82 3.78
C LEU A 90 -12.39 -0.54 4.11
N GLN A 91 -12.11 0.56 3.40
CA GLN A 91 -12.85 1.81 3.53
C GLN A 91 -14.33 1.63 3.18
N LEU A 92 -14.65 0.88 2.13
CA LEU A 92 -16.03 0.58 1.74
C LEU A 92 -16.73 -0.29 2.79
N LEU A 93 -16.07 -1.30 3.34
CA LEU A 93 -16.66 -2.17 4.37
C LEU A 93 -16.93 -1.41 5.68
N VAL A 94 -16.03 -0.52 6.07
CA VAL A 94 -16.23 0.36 7.23
C VAL A 94 -17.34 1.39 6.95
N GLY A 95 -17.31 2.03 5.78
CA GLY A 95 -18.32 3.02 5.38
C GLY A 95 -19.73 2.44 5.22
N ALA A 96 -19.85 1.18 4.82
CA ALA A 96 -21.10 0.43 4.76
C ALA A 96 -21.57 -0.09 6.13
N ASN A 97 -20.85 0.22 7.22
CA ASN A 97 -21.07 -0.31 8.57
C ASN A 97 -21.07 -1.85 8.65
N MET A 98 -20.40 -2.53 7.72
CA MET A 98 -20.18 -3.98 7.78
C MET A 98 -19.07 -4.35 8.77
N ILE A 99 -18.12 -3.43 8.98
CA ILE A 99 -17.04 -3.55 9.95
C ILE A 99 -17.04 -2.32 10.85
N GLU A 100 -17.10 -2.54 12.16
CA GLU A 100 -16.92 -1.47 13.16
C GLU A 100 -15.44 -1.11 13.30
N CYS A 101 -15.10 0.14 12.98
CA CYS A 101 -13.76 0.70 13.13
C CYS A 101 -13.86 2.17 13.54
N ASP A 102 -13.42 2.50 14.75
CA ASP A 102 -13.41 3.88 15.21
C ASP A 102 -12.08 4.56 14.85
N MET A 103 -12.10 5.42 13.82
CA MET A 103 -10.90 6.15 13.40
C MET A 103 -10.45 7.22 14.41
N SER A 104 -11.24 7.53 15.45
CA SER A 104 -10.79 8.37 16.56
C SER A 104 -9.90 7.59 17.54
N ASN A 105 -10.12 6.28 17.67
CA ASN A 105 -9.31 5.41 18.52
C ASN A 105 -7.95 5.09 17.86
N PRO A 106 -6.81 5.35 18.52
CA PRO A 106 -5.49 4.98 18.00
C PRO A 106 -5.31 3.48 17.75
N GLU A 107 -5.92 2.62 18.57
CA GLU A 107 -5.79 1.16 18.43
C GLU A 107 -6.48 0.65 17.16
N ASP A 108 -7.72 1.06 16.93
CA ASP A 108 -8.51 0.70 15.75
C ASP A 108 -7.83 1.21 14.46
N ARG A 109 -7.27 2.43 14.47
CA ARG A 109 -6.46 2.97 13.36
C ARG A 109 -5.24 2.10 13.05
N GLY A 110 -4.54 1.63 14.07
CA GLY A 110 -3.41 0.72 13.92
C GLY A 110 -3.83 -0.61 13.32
N LEU A 111 -4.94 -1.18 13.78
CA LEU A 111 -5.49 -2.42 13.23
C LEU A 111 -5.97 -2.27 11.79
N PHE A 112 -6.62 -1.16 11.45
CA PHE A 112 -7.02 -0.86 10.07
C PHE A 112 -5.81 -0.76 9.14
N THR A 113 -4.76 -0.07 9.58
CA THR A 113 -3.50 0.06 8.82
C THR A 113 -2.84 -1.30 8.63
N THR A 114 -2.83 -2.12 9.68
CA THR A 114 -2.27 -3.49 9.63
C THR A 114 -3.04 -4.37 8.67
N ALA A 115 -4.37 -4.40 8.77
CA ALA A 115 -5.24 -5.16 7.88
C ALA A 115 -5.05 -4.72 6.43
N SER A 116 -4.98 -3.40 6.18
CA SER A 116 -4.73 -2.86 4.83
C SER A 116 -3.43 -3.40 4.25
N LYS A 117 -2.33 -3.35 5.01
CA LYS A 117 -1.03 -3.88 4.57
C LYS A 117 -1.07 -5.38 4.28
N ILE A 118 -1.72 -6.16 5.13
CA ILE A 118 -1.87 -7.61 4.93
C ILE A 118 -2.61 -7.89 3.62
N PHE A 119 -3.74 -7.22 3.39
CA PHE A 119 -4.47 -7.35 2.14
C PHE A 119 -3.65 -6.90 0.93
N SER A 120 -2.86 -5.83 1.05
CA SER A 120 -1.97 -5.39 -0.04
C SER A 120 -0.93 -6.45 -0.39
N ILE A 121 -0.34 -7.11 0.59
CA ILE A 121 0.62 -8.20 0.36
C ILE A 121 -0.09 -9.39 -0.31
N ILE A 122 -1.28 -9.76 0.17
CA ILE A 122 -2.08 -10.83 -0.43
C ILE A 122 -2.39 -10.51 -1.89
N PHE A 123 -2.91 -9.30 -2.19
CA PHE A 123 -3.24 -8.87 -3.54
C PHE A 123 -2.03 -8.66 -4.45
N THR A 124 -0.81 -8.65 -3.91
CA THR A 124 0.40 -8.65 -4.74
C THR A 124 0.69 -10.04 -5.31
N GLY A 125 0.29 -11.11 -4.61
CA GLY A 125 0.52 -12.50 -5.01
C GLY A 125 -0.70 -13.24 -5.58
N VAL A 126 -1.87 -12.60 -5.62
CA VAL A 126 -3.10 -13.10 -6.24
C VAL A 126 -3.23 -12.51 -7.64
#